data_AF-A0A7X6PDW8-F1
#
_entry.id   AF-A0A7X6PDW8-F1
#
_cell.length_a   1.000
_cell.length_b   1.000
_cell.length_c   1.000
_cell.angle_alpha   90.00
_cell.angle_beta   90.00
_cell.angle_gamma   90.00
#
_symmetry.space_group_name_H-M   'P 1'
#
loop_
_entity.id
_entity.type
_entity.pdbx_description
1 polymer ?
#
loop_
_entity_poly.entity_id
_entity_poly.type
_entity_poly.pdbx_seq_one_letter_code
_entity_poly.pdbx_strand_id
1 'polypeptide(L)' 'PNTALLEEQGIYFVWVQITPGLFEKREIITGKTDGFRTEVTEGLFADERIVTDGAIYIRLAQATGTLDAHSGHVH' A
#
# COMPACT_ATOMS: atom_id res chain seq x y z
N PRO A 1 -0.46 -7.14 -8.20
CA PRO A 1 -0.32 -6.40 -9.48
C PRO A 1 0.85 -5.42 -9.35
N ASN A 2 1.52 -5.06 -10.44
CA ASN A 2 2.74 -4.23 -10.36
C ASN A 2 2.46 -2.80 -9.87
N THR A 3 1.22 -2.34 -10.03
CA THR A 3 0.70 -1.05 -9.52
C THR A 3 0.77 -0.89 -8.01
N ALA A 4 0.89 -1.99 -7.26
CA ALA A 4 1.02 -2.00 -5.81
C ALA A 4 2.47 -1.83 -5.32
N LEU A 5 3.44 -2.04 -6.21
CA LEU A 5 4.85 -2.11 -5.88
C LEU A 5 5.46 -0.71 -5.90
N LEU A 6 6.18 -0.38 -4.84
CA LEU A 6 7.06 0.78 -4.78
C LEU A 6 8.49 0.27 -4.91
N GLU A 7 9.20 0.73 -5.92
CA GLU A 7 10.62 0.41 -6.10
C GLU A 7 11.46 1.62 -5.67
N GLU A 8 12.42 1.39 -4.78
CA GLU A 8 13.42 2.38 -4.39
C GLU A 8 14.81 1.76 -4.41
N GLN A 9 15.61 2.14 -5.41
CA GLN A 9 16.99 1.68 -5.61
C GLN A 9 17.09 0.14 -5.73
N GLY A 10 16.10 -0.49 -6.37
CA GLY A 10 16.05 -1.95 -6.54
C GLY A 10 15.45 -2.72 -5.36
N ILE A 11 15.02 -2.04 -4.29
CA ILE A 11 14.26 -2.64 -3.18
C ILE A 11 12.77 -2.43 -3.43
N TYR A 12 11.98 -3.47 -3.25
CA TYR A 12 10.53 -3.43 -3.46
C TYR A 12 9.77 -3.33 -2.14
N PHE A 13 8.75 -2.49 -2.14
CA PHE A 13 7.88 -2.28 -0.99
C PHE A 13 6.42 -2.33 -1.42
N VAL A 14 5.56 -2.64 -0.47
CA VAL A 14 4.10 -2.57 -0.59
C VAL A 14 3.50 -1.91 0.63
N TRP A 15 2.27 -1.39 0.49
CA TRP A 15 1.47 -0.94 1.62
C TRP A 15 0.56 -2.08 2.07
N VAL A 16 0.80 -2.54 3.30
CA VAL A 16 -0.04 -3.54 3.97
C VAL A 16 -1.03 -2.81 4.87
N GLN A 17 -2.31 -3.11 4.72
CA GLN A 17 -3.34 -2.60 5.62
C GLN A 17 -3.33 -3.40 6.92
N ILE A 18 -2.98 -2.75 8.03
CA ILE A 18 -3.01 -3.37 9.36
C ILE A 18 -4.40 -3.23 9.97
N THR A 19 -5.02 -2.04 9.86
CA THR A 19 -6.39 -1.77 10.30
C THR A 19 -7.09 -0.78 9.34
N PRO A 20 -8.42 -0.60 9.41
CA PRO A 20 -9.11 0.45 8.67
C PRO A 20 -8.49 1.84 8.97
N GLY A 21 -7.85 2.45 7.97
CA GLY A 21 -7.18 3.74 8.09
C GLY A 21 -5.70 3.71 8.50
N LEU A 22 -5.13 2.53 8.79
CA LEU A 22 -3.70 2.37 9.09
C LEU A 22 -3.03 1.46 8.05
N PHE A 23 -1.99 2.00 7.43
CA PHE A 23 -1.20 1.31 6.41
C PHE A 23 0.27 1.34 6.82
N GLU A 24 0.93 0.20 6.67
CA GLU A 24 2.34 0.02 6.94
C GLU A 24 3.09 -0.22 5.63
N LYS A 25 4.23 0.47 5.45
CA LYS A 25 5.13 0.18 4.34
C LYS A 25 5.98 -1.01 4.72
N ARG A 26 5.89 -2.07 3.93
CA ARG A 26 6.63 -3.31 4.16
C ARG A 26 7.52 -3.62 2.98
N GLU A 27 8.77 -3.95 3.28
CA GLU A 27 9.70 -4.49 2.30
C GLU A 27 9.27 -5.90 1.91
N ILE A 28 9.33 -6.20 0.62
CA ILE A 28 9.01 -7.51 0.10
C ILE A 28 10.07 -7.97 -0.87
N ILE A 29 10.21 -9.29 -0.99
CA ILE A 29 11.05 -9.92 -2.00
C ILE A 29 10.15 -10.36 -3.13
N THR A 30 10.46 -9.86 -4.33
CA THR A 30 9.71 -10.19 -5.54
C THR A 30 10.41 -11.29 -6.33
N GLY A 31 9.60 -12.18 -6.90
CA GLY A 31 10.03 -13.27 -7.75
C GLY A 31 9.81 -12.95 -9.22
N LYS A 32 9.24 -13.91 -9.95
CA LYS A 32 8.99 -13.73 -11.40
C LYS A 32 7.89 -12.70 -11.63
N THR A 33 8.04 -11.96 -12.72
CA THR A 33 7.01 -11.04 -13.22
C THR A 33 6.59 -11.46 -14.62
N ASP A 34 5.29 -11.38 -14.89
CA ASP A 34 4.72 -11.59 -16.23
C ASP A 34 4.47 -10.24 -16.93
N GLY A 35 5.16 -9.18 -16.50
CA GLY A 35 5.00 -7.80 -16.98
C GLY A 35 3.79 -7.06 -16.42
N PHE A 36 2.71 -7.78 -16.09
CA PHE A 36 1.51 -7.22 -15.46
C PHE A 36 1.38 -7.55 -13.97
N ARG A 37 1.91 -8.70 -13.56
CA ARG A 37 1.86 -9.20 -12.19
C ARG A 37 3.23 -9.73 -11.81
N THR A 38 3.68 -9.34 -10.63
CA THR A 38 4.89 -9.84 -10.00
C THR A 38 4.50 -10.71 -8.83
N GLU A 39 5.12 -11.88 -8.74
CA GLU A 39 5.04 -12.78 -7.61
C GLU A 39 5.80 -12.19 -6.42
N VAL A 40 5.25 -12.36 -5.22
CA VAL A 40 5.93 -12.02 -3.96
C VAL A 40 6.35 -13.33 -3.31
N THR A 41 7.65 -13.54 -3.15
CA THR A 41 8.20 -14.77 -2.58
C THR A 41 8.34 -14.68 -1.07
N GLU A 42 8.58 -13.47 -0.53
CA GLU A 42 8.73 -13.22 0.91
C GLU A 42 8.22 -11.83 1.31
N GLY A 43 7.87 -11.65 2.59
CA GLY A 43 7.45 -10.36 3.17
C GLY A 43 5.94 -10.12 3.20
N LEU A 44 5.13 -11.06 2.71
CA LEU A 44 3.67 -11.05 2.81
C LEU A 44 3.11 -12.41 3.23
N PHE A 45 2.02 -12.41 3.99
CA PHE A 45 1.23 -13.59 4.32
C PHE A 45 -0.05 -13.67 3.49
N ALA A 46 -0.56 -14.89 3.30
CA ALA A 46 -1.71 -15.15 2.43
C ALA A 46 -3.02 -14.45 2.87
N ASP A 47 -3.14 -14.05 4.14
CA ASP A 47 -4.32 -13.36 4.70
C ASP A 47 -4.12 -11.84 4.80
N GLU A 48 -2.99 -11.31 4.29
CA GLU A 48 -2.72 -9.88 4.36
C GLU A 48 -3.39 -9.11 3.22
N ARG A 49 -4.06 -8.01 3.59
CA ARG A 49 -4.65 -7.08 2.63
C ARG A 49 -3.60 -6.06 2.21
N ILE A 50 -3.20 -6.14 0.95
CA ILE A 50 -2.31 -5.16 0.33
C ILE A 50 -3.10 -4.23 -0.58
N VAL A 51 -2.58 -3.03 -0.78
CA VAL A 51 -3.20 -2.01 -1.62
C VAL A 51 -2.80 -2.28 -3.07
N THR A 52 -3.71 -2.84 -3.85
CA THR A 52 -3.43 -3.31 -5.22
C THR A 52 -3.64 -2.26 -6.31
N ASP A 53 -4.46 -1.25 -6.03
CA ASP A 53 -4.79 -0.14 -6.92
C ASP A 53 -4.80 1.13 -6.08
N GLY A 54 -4.05 2.15 -6.50
CA GLY A 54 -3.98 3.40 -5.75
C GLY A 54 -3.06 3.45 -4.54
N ALA A 55 -1.96 2.66 -4.51
CA ALA A 55 -0.86 2.89 -3.56
C ALA A 55 -0.35 4.35 -3.60
N ILE A 56 -0.41 4.98 -4.78
CA ILE A 56 -0.15 6.41 -4.99
C ILE A 56 -1.24 7.29 -4.34
N TYR A 57 -2.51 6.89 -4.36
CA TYR A 57 -3.60 7.62 -3.70
C TYR A 57 -3.49 7.59 -2.17
N ILE A 58 -2.97 6.51 -1.57
CA ILE A 58 -2.65 6.48 -0.13
C ILE A 58 -1.54 7.48 0.20
N ARG A 59 -0.48 7.52 -0.61
CA ARG A 59 0.58 8.52 -0.46
C ARG A 59 0.04 9.95 -0.61
N LEU A 60 -0.93 10.17 -1.51
CA LEU A 60 -1.60 11.46 -1.68
C LEU A 60 -2.49 11.80 -0.46
N ALA A 61 -3.30 10.86 0.02
CA ALA A 61 -4.18 11.03 1.18
C ALA A 61 -3.38 11.38 2.46
N GLN A 62 -2.24 10.72 2.66
CA GLN A 62 -1.28 11.00 3.74
C GLN A 62 -0.66 12.40 3.60
N ALA A 63 -0.32 12.83 2.38
CA ALA A 63 0.23 14.16 2.12
C ALA A 63 -0.83 15.28 2.25
N THR A 64 -2.10 14.97 2.05
CA THR A 64 -3.20 15.95 2.11
C THR A 64 -3.76 16.20 3.50
N GLY A 65 -3.30 15.51 4.56
CA GLY A 65 -3.54 15.90 5.95
C GLY A 65 -4.99 16.29 6.27
N THR A 66 -5.97 15.63 5.65
CA THR A 66 -7.40 15.81 5.94
C THR A 66 -7.94 14.48 6.43
N LEU A 67 -7.30 13.98 7.50
CA LEU A 67 -8.05 13.31 8.54
C LEU A 67 -9.12 14.33 8.96
N ASP A 68 -10.35 14.00 8.60
CA ASP A 68 -11.57 14.72 8.89
C ASP A 68 -11.51 15.52 10.21
N ALA A 69 -11.24 16.83 10.11
CA ALA A 69 -11.41 17.80 11.18
C ALA A 69 -12.86 18.32 11.24
N HIS A 70 -13.81 17.63 10.59
CA HIS A 70 -15.23 17.95 10.67
C HIS A 70 -16.01 16.72 11.15
N SER A 71 -15.72 16.34 12.40
CA SER A 71 -16.79 15.87 13.29
C SER A 71 -18.01 16.77 13.06
N GLY A 72 -19.04 16.16 12.49
CA GLY A 72 -20.14 16.86 11.85
C GLY A 72 -20.84 17.87 12.76
N HIS A 73 -21.16 19.01 12.14
CA HIS A 73 -22.42 19.74 12.26
C HIS A 73 -22.97 20.01 13.68
N VAL A 74 -22.82 21.27 14.06
CA VAL A 74 -23.72 22.06 14.90
C VAL A 74 -25.19 21.58 14.89
N HIS A 75 -25.74 21.24 16.04
CA HIS A 75 -27.12 21.61 16.39
C HIS A 75 -27.22 21.83 17.89
#